data_AF-A0A1J5LS67-F1
#
_entry.id   AF-A0A1J5LS67-F1
#
_cell.length_a   1.000
_cell.length_b   1.000
_cell.length_c   1.000
_cell.angle_alpha   90.00
_cell.angle_beta   90.00
_cell.angle_gamma   90.00
#
_symmetry.space_group_name_H-M   'P 1'
#
loop_
_entity.id
_entity.type
_entity.pdbx_description
1 polymer ?
#
loop_
_entity_poly.entity_id
_entity_poly.type
_entity_poly.pdbx_seq_one_letter_code
_entity_poly.pdbx_strand_id
1 'polypeptide(L)'
;MNKFFRKIRQQLLNEGKTWKYLKYAIGEILLIMIGIFAALQLNNWNQKRLQEIEFKTTLEQLYNTISDDHHLYETNANLVEGHIESIGVLLNDSAQQLALGYPYYLWSLSFTSAFENDSHSNELIEDLNYDPQNKRHKNIARQLQSYHNLLQRDTPLENQFSQKINTALLKHNIPYPGFGLNDIQGGFIADSTYYSSIEIATAKELLTDPYFRSLLKSERTAKTFQTLVYREQRDDALAMMRIIKKYHPEVRLLIEDVGIIGTAINGFDDVGAKSTPLLLIDEQENIWEISMHLKHGAVKFRCRDSWAINWGGSAFPKGEAERHGQDIQIEKEGDYKIILNLTKNTYEFITLDD
;
A
#
# COMPACT_ATOMS: atom_id res chain seq x y z
N MET A 1 37.27 -33.68 -34.57
CA MET A 1 38.18 -33.96 -33.43
C MET A 1 38.37 -35.46 -33.15
N ASN A 2 37.29 -36.25 -33.01
CA ASN A 2 37.37 -37.68 -32.62
C ASN A 2 38.14 -38.59 -33.63
N LYS A 3 38.04 -38.33 -34.95
CA LYS A 3 38.76 -39.11 -35.98
C LYS A 3 40.29 -38.94 -35.96
N PHE A 4 40.79 -37.80 -35.47
CA PHE A 4 42.22 -37.47 -35.43
C PHE A 4 42.92 -38.22 -34.28
N PHE A 5 42.40 -38.10 -33.06
CA PHE A 5 42.90 -38.82 -31.89
C PHE A 5 42.72 -40.34 -32.00
N ARG A 6 41.68 -40.80 -32.71
CA ARG A 6 41.49 -42.22 -33.03
C ARG A 6 42.61 -42.78 -33.92
N LYS A 7 43.04 -42.05 -34.96
CA LYS A 7 44.14 -42.49 -35.85
C LYS A 7 45.49 -42.57 -35.11
N ILE A 8 45.79 -41.60 -34.25
CA ILE A 8 47.02 -41.57 -33.44
C ILE A 8 47.06 -42.76 -32.47
N ARG A 9 45.93 -43.07 -31.81
CA ARG A 9 45.81 -44.23 -30.91
C ARG A 9 46.04 -45.56 -31.62
N GLN A 10 45.44 -45.73 -32.80
CA GLN A 10 45.60 -46.94 -33.62
C GLN A 10 47.06 -47.12 -34.10
N GLN A 11 47.74 -46.05 -34.50
CA GLN A 11 49.17 -46.10 -34.85
C GLN A 11 50.06 -46.47 -33.63
N LEU A 12 49.82 -45.86 -32.47
CA LEU A 12 50.64 -46.12 -31.27
C LEU A 12 50.45 -47.53 -30.69
N LEU A 13 49.28 -48.14 -30.87
CA LEU A 13 49.02 -49.55 -30.53
C LEU A 13 49.73 -50.50 -31.50
N ASN A 14 49.69 -50.22 -32.81
CA ASN A 14 50.37 -51.04 -33.82
C ASN A 14 51.90 -51.00 -33.71
N GLU A 15 52.47 -49.94 -33.11
CA GLU A 15 53.91 -49.80 -32.86
C GLU A 15 54.38 -50.40 -31.51
N GLY A 16 53.50 -51.05 -30.74
CA GLY A 16 53.85 -51.64 -29.42
C GLY A 16 54.07 -50.62 -28.28
N LYS A 17 53.72 -49.34 -28.50
CA LYS A 17 53.97 -48.23 -27.56
C LYS A 17 52.82 -48.03 -26.56
N THR A 18 52.50 -49.06 -25.79
CA THR A 18 51.36 -49.11 -24.83
C THR A 18 51.34 -47.94 -23.84
N TRP A 19 52.48 -47.56 -23.26
CA TRP A 19 52.57 -46.43 -22.33
C TRP A 19 52.26 -45.07 -22.96
N LYS A 20 52.60 -44.86 -24.23
CA LYS A 20 52.24 -43.62 -24.94
C LYS A 20 50.75 -43.61 -25.25
N TYR A 21 50.20 -44.74 -25.72
CA TYR A 21 48.76 -44.90 -25.91
C TYR A 21 47.97 -44.56 -24.64
N LEU A 22 48.39 -45.08 -23.48
CA LEU A 22 47.71 -44.84 -22.19
C LEU A 22 47.68 -43.35 -21.82
N LYS A 23 48.82 -42.64 -21.99
CA LYS A 23 48.91 -41.19 -21.73
C LYS A 23 47.96 -40.37 -22.60
N TYR A 24 47.85 -40.71 -23.89
CA TYR A 24 46.93 -40.02 -24.81
C TYR A 24 45.46 -40.33 -24.52
N ALA A 25 45.13 -41.58 -24.19
CA ALA A 25 43.77 -41.96 -23.81
C ALA A 25 43.32 -41.29 -22.51
N ILE A 26 44.20 -41.19 -21.51
CA ILE A 26 43.95 -40.44 -20.27
C ILE A 26 43.75 -38.95 -20.57
N GLY A 27 44.57 -38.37 -21.45
CA GLY A 27 44.41 -36.98 -21.86
C GLY A 27 43.06 -36.67 -22.53
N GLU A 28 42.56 -37.58 -23.38
CA GLU A 28 41.24 -37.45 -24.03
C GLU A 28 40.10 -37.53 -23.01
N ILE A 29 40.18 -38.46 -22.05
CA ILE A 29 39.19 -38.58 -20.97
C ILE A 29 39.20 -37.31 -20.11
N LEU A 30 40.38 -36.81 -19.71
CA LEU A 30 40.49 -35.59 -18.91
C LEU A 30 39.93 -34.37 -19.64
N LEU A 31 40.18 -34.23 -20.96
CA LEU A 31 39.61 -33.15 -21.76
C LEU A 31 38.08 -33.22 -21.84
N ILE A 32 37.51 -34.42 -22.05
CA ILE A 32 36.06 -34.63 -22.04
C ILE A 32 35.48 -34.32 -20.66
N MET A 33 36.13 -34.80 -19.59
CA MET A 33 35.72 -34.54 -18.21
C MET A 33 35.72 -33.05 -17.87
N ILE A 34 36.74 -32.30 -18.28
CA ILE A 34 36.79 -30.83 -18.12
C ILE A 34 35.66 -30.17 -18.89
N GLY A 35 35.39 -30.60 -20.13
CA GLY A 35 34.28 -30.07 -20.93
C GLY A 35 32.92 -30.29 -20.27
N ILE A 36 32.65 -31.50 -19.77
CA ILE A 36 31.41 -31.83 -19.05
C ILE A 36 31.32 -31.01 -17.75
N PHE A 37 32.40 -30.94 -16.98
CA PHE A 37 32.42 -30.18 -15.73
C PHE A 37 32.17 -28.69 -15.98
N ALA A 38 32.81 -28.08 -16.98
CA ALA A 38 32.58 -26.69 -17.36
C ALA A 38 31.13 -26.44 -17.79
N ALA A 39 30.54 -27.34 -18.58
CA ALA A 39 29.13 -27.26 -18.97
C ALA A 39 28.19 -27.34 -17.77
N LEU A 40 28.44 -28.25 -16.83
CA LEU A 40 27.67 -28.36 -15.59
C LEU A 40 27.80 -27.10 -14.73
N GLN A 41 29.01 -26.54 -14.58
CA GLN A 41 29.22 -25.31 -13.83
C GLN A 41 28.51 -24.11 -14.47
N LEU A 42 28.58 -23.98 -15.80
CA LEU A 42 27.87 -22.93 -16.54
C LEU A 42 26.35 -23.03 -16.34
N ASN A 43 25.80 -24.24 -16.42
CA ASN A 43 24.38 -24.47 -16.19
C ASN A 43 23.97 -24.12 -14.74
N ASN A 44 24.73 -24.58 -13.75
CA ASN A 44 24.49 -24.27 -12.34
C ASN A 44 24.56 -22.76 -12.06
N TRP A 45 25.52 -22.05 -12.67
CA TRP A 45 25.63 -20.60 -12.56
C TRP A 45 24.43 -19.89 -13.17
N ASN A 46 23.98 -20.33 -14.35
CA ASN A 46 22.80 -19.76 -14.99
C ASN A 46 21.52 -20.01 -14.15
N GLN A 47 21.35 -21.20 -13.57
CA GLN A 47 20.23 -21.50 -12.67
C GLN A 47 20.22 -20.60 -11.44
N LYS A 48 21.38 -20.40 -10.79
CA LYS A 48 21.48 -19.47 -9.65
C LYS A 48 21.16 -18.02 -10.04
N ARG A 49 21.62 -17.58 -11.21
CA ARG A 49 21.31 -16.25 -11.73
C ARG A 49 19.80 -16.07 -11.97
N LEU A 50 19.14 -17.06 -12.57
CA LEU A 50 17.70 -17.00 -12.82
C LEU A 50 16.90 -16.98 -11.51
N GLN A 51 17.30 -17.80 -10.53
CA GLN A 51 16.68 -17.80 -9.21
C GLN A 51 16.86 -16.47 -8.46
N GLU A 52 18.04 -15.83 -8.59
CA GLU A 52 18.27 -14.50 -8.02
C GLU A 52 17.38 -13.42 -8.67
N ILE A 53 17.20 -13.48 -10.00
CA ILE A 53 16.31 -12.57 -10.71
C ILE A 53 14.86 -12.77 -10.25
N GLU A 54 14.39 -14.03 -10.22
CA GLU A 54 13.05 -14.37 -9.74
C GLU A 54 12.82 -13.87 -8.32
N PHE A 55 13.76 -14.13 -7.40
CA PHE A 55 13.67 -13.66 -6.02
C PHE A 55 13.57 -12.13 -5.94
N LYS A 56 14.40 -11.39 -6.69
CA LYS A 56 14.34 -9.92 -6.73
C LYS A 56 13.03 -9.41 -7.31
N THR A 57 12.52 -10.03 -8.37
CA THR A 57 11.21 -9.69 -8.95
C THR A 57 10.09 -9.87 -7.93
N THR A 58 10.08 -10.99 -7.19
CA THR A 58 9.09 -11.21 -6.11
C THR A 58 9.27 -10.20 -4.98
N LEU A 59 10.51 -9.84 -4.62
CA LEU A 59 10.76 -8.78 -3.63
C LEU A 59 10.27 -7.41 -4.10
N GLU A 60 10.35 -7.09 -5.40
CA GLU A 60 9.79 -5.86 -5.96
C GLU A 60 8.26 -5.83 -5.89
N GLN A 61 7.61 -6.96 -6.21
CA GLN A 61 6.16 -7.09 -6.03
C GLN A 61 5.77 -6.91 -4.55
N LEU A 62 6.46 -7.60 -3.64
CA LEU A 62 6.25 -7.46 -2.20
C LEU A 62 6.48 -6.05 -1.71
N TYR A 63 7.51 -5.35 -2.20
CA TYR A 63 7.77 -3.96 -1.82
C TYR A 63 6.59 -3.05 -2.13
N ASN A 64 5.97 -3.24 -3.31
CA ASN A 64 4.81 -2.47 -3.73
C ASN A 64 3.57 -2.80 -2.91
N THR A 65 3.28 -4.09 -2.74
CA THR A 65 2.12 -4.52 -1.96
C THR A 65 2.22 -4.10 -0.49
N ILE A 66 3.41 -4.24 0.11
CA ILE A 66 3.66 -3.80 1.50
C ILE A 66 3.58 -2.27 1.62
N SER A 67 3.94 -1.52 0.56
CA SER A 67 3.73 -0.07 0.54
C SER A 67 2.24 0.28 0.61
N ASP A 68 1.39 -0.46 -0.10
CA ASP A 68 -0.06 -0.27 -0.05
C ASP A 68 -0.63 -0.66 1.32
N ASP A 69 -0.19 -1.79 1.89
CA ASP A 69 -0.54 -2.23 3.24
C ASP A 69 -0.16 -1.18 4.29
N HIS A 70 1.06 -0.63 4.21
CA HIS A 70 1.56 0.40 5.12
C HIS A 70 0.59 1.59 5.20
N HIS A 71 0.18 2.10 4.04
CA HIS A 71 -0.74 3.22 3.97
C HIS A 71 -2.17 2.86 4.39
N LEU A 72 -2.62 1.64 4.11
CA LEU A 72 -3.91 1.14 4.60
C LEU A 72 -3.94 1.16 6.14
N TYR A 73 -2.90 0.61 6.78
CA TYR A 73 -2.81 0.57 8.23
C TYR A 73 -2.67 1.97 8.85
N GLU A 74 -1.93 2.88 8.21
CA GLU A 74 -1.86 4.28 8.64
C GLU A 74 -3.23 4.97 8.58
N THR A 75 -3.96 4.80 7.47
CA THR A 75 -5.29 5.37 7.28
C THR A 75 -6.27 4.84 8.32
N ASN A 76 -6.25 3.53 8.57
CA ASN A 76 -7.09 2.89 9.57
C ASN A 76 -6.75 3.37 11.00
N ALA A 77 -5.47 3.52 11.33
CA ALA A 77 -5.05 4.08 12.62
C ALA A 77 -5.59 5.51 12.82
N ASN A 78 -5.47 6.37 11.81
CA ASN A 78 -5.93 7.76 11.87
C ASN A 78 -7.47 7.85 11.98
N LEU A 79 -8.20 7.01 11.24
CA LEU A 79 -9.66 6.93 11.33
C LEU A 79 -10.12 6.56 12.75
N VAL A 80 -9.52 5.50 13.32
CA VAL A 80 -9.87 5.05 14.68
C VAL A 80 -9.46 6.08 15.73
N GLU A 81 -8.36 6.81 15.53
CA GLU A 81 -7.97 7.94 16.38
C GLU A 81 -9.03 9.05 16.37
N GLY A 82 -9.57 9.41 15.20
CA GLY A 82 -10.70 10.35 15.10
C GLY A 82 -11.95 9.89 15.85
N HIS A 83 -12.23 8.58 15.88
CA HIS A 83 -13.29 8.03 16.72
C HIS A 83 -12.98 8.14 18.22
N ILE A 84 -11.73 7.91 18.65
CA ILE A 84 -11.31 8.06 20.05
C ILE A 84 -11.49 9.51 20.52
N GLU A 85 -11.10 10.46 19.68
CA GLU A 85 -11.30 11.89 19.94
C GLU A 85 -12.78 12.23 20.05
N SER A 86 -13.60 11.75 19.10
CA SER A 86 -15.06 11.93 19.10
C SER A 86 -15.70 11.41 20.38
N ILE A 87 -15.32 10.20 20.83
CA ILE A 87 -15.79 9.65 22.12
C ILE A 87 -15.31 10.51 23.30
N GLY A 88 -14.08 11.01 23.24
CA GLY A 88 -13.54 11.94 24.22
C GLY A 88 -14.39 13.20 24.37
N VAL A 89 -14.84 13.79 23.27
CA VAL A 89 -15.74 14.95 23.28
C VAL A 89 -17.13 14.57 23.79
N LEU A 90 -17.70 13.45 23.36
CA LEU A 90 -19.01 12.96 23.82
C LEU A 90 -19.04 12.67 25.33
N LEU A 91 -17.94 12.22 25.91
CA LEU A 91 -17.81 11.94 27.34
C LEU A 91 -17.59 13.21 28.18
N ASN A 92 -17.19 14.33 27.57
CA ASN A 92 -16.93 15.58 28.27
C ASN A 92 -18.15 16.52 28.23
N ASP A 93 -18.42 17.24 29.31
CA ASP A 93 -19.58 18.17 29.40
C ASP A 93 -19.38 19.46 28.55
N SER A 94 -18.23 19.59 27.88
CA SER A 94 -17.93 20.63 26.88
C SER A 94 -18.67 20.42 25.55
N ALA A 95 -19.66 19.53 25.52
CA ALA A 95 -20.40 19.10 24.34
C ALA A 95 -21.20 20.22 23.65
N GLN A 96 -21.28 21.44 24.20
CA GLN A 96 -21.98 22.59 23.58
C GLN A 96 -21.55 22.88 22.13
N GLN A 97 -20.33 22.51 21.72
CA GLN A 97 -19.87 22.68 20.33
C GLN A 97 -20.37 21.62 19.33
N LEU A 98 -20.92 20.48 19.79
CA LEU A 98 -21.37 19.36 18.92
C LEU A 98 -22.89 19.26 18.79
N ALA A 99 -23.64 20.28 19.23
CA ALA A 99 -25.06 20.17 19.57
C ALA A 99 -25.99 19.66 18.45
N LEU A 100 -25.59 19.69 17.19
CA LEU A 100 -26.42 19.27 16.05
C LEU A 100 -26.05 17.90 15.46
N GLY A 101 -24.92 17.30 15.86
CA GLY A 101 -24.38 16.07 15.24
C GLY A 101 -24.35 14.82 16.14
N TYR A 102 -24.82 14.88 17.39
CA TYR A 102 -24.67 13.74 18.34
C TYR A 102 -25.18 12.39 17.81
N PRO A 103 -26.36 12.30 17.19
CA PRO A 103 -26.82 11.03 16.65
C PRO A 103 -25.86 10.46 15.60
N TYR A 104 -25.37 11.30 14.68
CA TYR A 104 -24.38 10.90 13.68
C TYR A 104 -23.08 10.42 14.32
N TYR A 105 -22.51 11.19 15.25
CA TYR A 105 -21.24 10.81 15.89
C TYR A 105 -21.34 9.51 16.69
N LEU A 106 -22.50 9.23 17.29
CA LEU A 106 -22.72 7.96 18.01
C LEU A 106 -22.80 6.77 17.05
N TRP A 107 -23.42 6.96 15.88
CA TRP A 107 -23.45 5.95 14.82
C TRP A 107 -22.08 5.76 14.15
N SER A 108 -21.34 6.83 13.91
CA SER A 108 -20.05 6.78 13.22
C SER A 108 -19.01 5.97 13.99
N LEU A 109 -19.14 5.84 15.32
CA LEU A 109 -18.28 4.95 16.11
C LEU A 109 -18.30 3.50 15.61
N SER A 110 -19.40 3.07 15.02
CA SER A 110 -19.55 1.72 14.48
C SER A 110 -19.13 1.58 13.03
N PHE A 111 -18.73 2.68 12.37
CA PHE A 111 -18.25 2.63 11.00
C PHE A 111 -16.81 2.11 11.02
N THR A 112 -16.62 0.88 10.58
CA THR A 112 -15.31 0.34 10.27
C THR A 112 -14.87 0.84 8.89
N SER A 113 -13.57 0.81 8.58
CA SER A 113 -13.07 1.18 7.26
C SER A 113 -13.83 0.42 6.16
N ALA A 114 -14.24 1.12 5.09
CA ALA A 114 -14.94 0.53 3.94
C ALA A 114 -14.04 -0.38 3.07
N PHE A 115 -12.77 -0.54 3.46
CA PHE A 115 -11.79 -1.37 2.77
C PHE A 115 -11.58 -2.63 3.61
N GLU A 116 -11.93 -3.79 3.04
CA GLU A 116 -11.55 -5.09 3.61
C GLU A 116 -10.02 -5.14 3.74
N ASN A 117 -9.55 -5.69 4.85
CA ASN A 117 -8.14 -5.71 5.25
C ASN A 117 -7.36 -6.83 4.52
N ASP A 118 -7.69 -7.06 3.24
CA ASP A 118 -7.09 -8.12 2.43
C ASP A 118 -5.73 -7.64 1.93
N SER A 119 -4.74 -7.78 2.80
CA SER A 119 -3.34 -7.60 2.43
C SER A 119 -2.97 -8.64 1.37
N HIS A 120 -2.73 -8.16 0.15
CA HIS A 120 -2.28 -9.00 -0.97
C HIS A 120 -0.82 -9.47 -0.75
N SER A 121 -0.14 -9.01 0.31
CA SER A 121 1.25 -9.42 0.59
C SER A 121 1.33 -10.84 1.10
N ASN A 122 0.25 -11.36 1.72
CA ASN A 122 0.20 -12.70 2.28
C ASN A 122 0.48 -13.79 1.23
N GLU A 123 -0.23 -13.76 0.11
CA GLU A 123 -0.06 -14.73 -0.98
C GLU A 123 1.36 -14.73 -1.53
N LEU A 124 1.93 -13.53 -1.75
CA LEU A 124 3.30 -13.37 -2.26
C LEU A 124 4.37 -13.85 -1.27
N ILE A 125 4.12 -13.74 0.04
CA ILE A 125 5.05 -14.21 1.09
C ILE A 125 5.01 -15.74 1.19
N GLU A 126 3.83 -16.34 1.05
CA GLU A 126 3.65 -17.80 1.03
C GLU A 126 4.33 -18.44 -0.17
N ASP A 127 4.21 -17.82 -1.35
CA ASP A 127 4.78 -18.30 -2.61
C ASP A 127 6.25 -17.89 -2.83
N LEU A 128 6.90 -17.24 -1.86
CA LEU A 128 8.26 -16.72 -1.99
C LEU A 128 9.28 -17.84 -2.25
N ASN A 129 9.73 -17.96 -3.49
CA ASN A 129 10.78 -18.88 -3.90
C ASN A 129 12.17 -18.29 -3.63
N TYR A 130 13.01 -18.99 -2.86
CA TYR A 130 14.34 -18.51 -2.50
C TYR A 130 15.38 -19.63 -2.40
N ASP A 131 16.66 -19.32 -2.68
CA ASP A 131 17.77 -20.27 -2.47
C ASP A 131 17.99 -20.55 -0.97
N PRO A 132 17.74 -21.77 -0.45
CA PRO A 132 17.92 -22.09 0.96
C PRO A 132 19.39 -22.11 1.40
N GLN A 133 20.34 -22.20 0.46
CA GLN A 133 21.78 -22.13 0.73
C GLN A 133 22.28 -20.68 0.81
N ASN A 134 21.52 -19.73 0.28
CA ASN A 134 21.83 -18.31 0.38
C ASN A 134 21.33 -17.76 1.74
N LYS A 135 22.28 -17.45 2.63
CA LYS A 135 21.98 -16.91 3.97
C LYS A 135 21.19 -15.60 3.93
N ARG A 136 21.39 -14.76 2.91
CA ARG A 136 20.68 -13.48 2.79
C ARG A 136 19.22 -13.70 2.43
N HIS A 137 18.97 -14.55 1.43
CA HIS A 137 17.62 -15.00 1.05
C HIS A 137 16.85 -15.54 2.25
N LYS A 138 17.44 -16.52 2.95
CA LYS A 138 16.82 -17.13 4.13
C LYS A 138 16.46 -16.12 5.22
N ASN A 139 17.30 -15.10 5.45
CA ASN A 139 17.02 -14.09 6.48
C ASN A 139 15.87 -13.16 6.08
N ILE A 140 15.79 -12.76 4.81
CA ILE A 140 14.70 -11.92 4.32
C ILE A 140 13.40 -12.70 4.32
N ALA A 141 13.39 -13.92 3.78
CA ALA A 141 12.21 -14.79 3.78
C ALA A 141 11.69 -15.02 5.20
N ARG A 142 12.56 -15.26 6.19
CA ARG A 142 12.16 -15.40 7.59
C ARG A 142 11.53 -14.12 8.17
N GLN A 143 12.03 -12.95 7.82
CA GLN A 143 11.47 -11.67 8.29
C GLN A 143 10.10 -11.41 7.66
N LEU A 144 9.97 -11.63 6.35
CA LEU A 144 8.68 -11.53 5.65
C LEU A 144 7.65 -12.52 6.21
N GLN A 145 8.06 -13.74 6.50
CA GLN A 145 7.20 -14.73 7.17
C GLN A 145 6.79 -14.29 8.59
N SER A 146 7.66 -13.59 9.32
CA SER A 146 7.29 -13.00 10.62
C SER A 146 6.24 -11.91 10.46
N TYR A 147 6.36 -11.06 9.44
CA TYR A 147 5.37 -10.03 9.10
C TYR A 147 4.03 -10.67 8.74
N HIS A 148 4.01 -11.69 7.87
CA HIS A 148 2.80 -12.45 7.55
C HIS A 148 2.07 -12.98 8.80
N ASN A 149 2.81 -13.57 9.75
CA ASN A 149 2.22 -14.07 11.00
C ASN A 149 1.64 -12.95 11.89
N LEU A 150 2.18 -11.72 11.81
CA LEU A 150 1.63 -10.56 12.51
C LEU A 150 0.28 -10.15 11.92
N LEU A 151 0.15 -10.18 10.58
CA LEU A 151 -1.07 -9.78 9.88
C LEU A 151 -2.27 -10.70 10.18
N GLN A 152 -2.00 -11.97 10.50
CA GLN A 152 -3.03 -12.98 10.81
C GLN A 152 -3.57 -12.93 12.25
N ARG A 153 -3.14 -11.95 13.07
CA ARG A 153 -3.62 -11.83 14.45
C ARG A 153 -4.98 -11.16 14.49
N ASP A 154 -6.02 -11.92 14.85
CA ASP A 154 -7.35 -11.39 15.13
C ASP A 154 -7.31 -10.31 16.23
N THR A 155 -8.12 -9.27 16.04
CA THR A 155 -8.47 -8.24 17.04
C THR A 155 -9.81 -8.57 17.69
N PRO A 156 -9.85 -9.35 18.80
CA PRO A 156 -11.09 -9.92 19.33
C PRO A 156 -12.10 -8.91 19.91
N LEU A 157 -11.81 -7.61 19.92
CA LEU A 157 -12.63 -6.58 20.59
C LEU A 157 -13.38 -5.64 19.65
N GLU A 158 -13.19 -5.76 18.33
CA GLU A 158 -13.52 -4.69 17.38
C GLU A 158 -15.01 -4.33 17.32
N ASN A 159 -15.91 -5.28 17.62
CA ASN A 159 -17.33 -5.12 17.31
C ASN A 159 -18.29 -5.24 18.51
N GLN A 160 -17.84 -5.66 19.68
CA GLN A 160 -18.77 -5.98 20.77
C GLN A 160 -19.43 -4.75 21.39
N PHE A 161 -18.67 -3.66 21.59
CA PHE A 161 -19.17 -2.46 22.25
C PHE A 161 -19.94 -1.55 21.28
N SER A 162 -19.45 -1.40 20.04
CA SER A 162 -20.14 -0.72 18.95
C SER A 162 -21.54 -1.28 18.70
N GLN A 163 -21.72 -2.61 18.68
CA GLN A 163 -23.05 -3.22 18.54
C GLN A 163 -24.00 -2.88 19.71
N LYS A 164 -23.47 -2.82 20.95
CA LYS A 164 -24.26 -2.44 22.12
C LYS A 164 -24.68 -0.97 22.09
N ILE A 165 -23.79 -0.09 21.61
CA ILE A 165 -24.08 1.32 21.37
C ILE A 165 -25.20 1.44 20.32
N ASN A 166 -25.05 0.81 19.15
CA ASN A 166 -26.05 0.83 18.08
C ASN A 166 -27.41 0.30 18.55
N THR A 167 -27.42 -0.79 19.32
CA THR A 167 -28.64 -1.35 19.91
C THR A 167 -29.32 -0.35 20.85
N ALA A 168 -28.55 0.40 21.64
CA ALA A 168 -29.09 1.44 22.50
C ALA A 168 -29.68 2.60 21.69
N LEU A 169 -29.01 3.05 20.62
CA LEU A 169 -29.54 4.10 19.74
C LEU A 169 -30.90 3.71 19.14
N LEU A 170 -31.00 2.50 18.59
CA LEU A 170 -32.25 1.98 18.03
C LEU A 170 -33.36 1.86 19.08
N LYS A 171 -33.04 1.39 20.29
CA LYS A 171 -34.01 1.30 21.40
C LYS A 171 -34.58 2.66 21.81
N HIS A 172 -33.81 3.72 21.61
CA HIS A 172 -34.20 5.10 21.88
C HIS A 172 -34.78 5.82 20.65
N ASN A 173 -35.11 5.08 19.58
CA ASN A 173 -35.64 5.60 18.31
C ASN A 173 -34.71 6.62 17.63
N ILE A 174 -33.39 6.46 17.77
CA ILE A 174 -32.41 7.26 17.04
C ILE A 174 -32.04 6.48 15.76
N PRO A 175 -32.47 6.94 14.56
CA PRO A 175 -32.30 6.20 13.33
C PRO A 175 -30.84 6.23 12.84
N TYR A 176 -30.50 5.25 12.00
CA TYR A 176 -29.22 5.22 11.29
C TYR A 176 -29.06 6.47 10.41
N PRO A 177 -27.83 7.01 10.21
CA PRO A 177 -27.63 8.21 9.40
C PRO A 177 -28.10 8.02 7.96
N GLY A 178 -28.68 9.07 7.39
CA GLY A 178 -29.14 9.07 6.00
C GLY A 178 -27.98 9.14 5.03
N PHE A 179 -28.16 8.63 3.82
CA PHE A 179 -27.18 8.75 2.74
C PHE A 179 -27.50 9.96 1.85
N GLY A 180 -26.49 10.79 1.58
CA GLY A 180 -26.60 11.97 0.74
C GLY A 180 -25.62 11.92 -0.44
N LEU A 181 -26.14 11.88 -1.68
CA LEU A 181 -25.30 11.86 -2.89
C LEU A 181 -24.54 13.18 -3.13
N ASN A 182 -24.99 14.28 -2.52
CA ASN A 182 -24.44 15.62 -2.74
C ASN A 182 -23.37 16.03 -1.69
N ASP A 183 -23.10 15.20 -0.68
CA ASP A 183 -22.07 15.47 0.35
C ASP A 183 -20.91 14.49 0.18
N ILE A 184 -19.99 14.90 -0.69
CA ILE A 184 -19.05 14.04 -1.42
C ILE A 184 -17.83 13.64 -0.58
N GLN A 185 -17.76 14.02 0.70
CA GLN A 185 -16.65 13.63 1.60
C GLN A 185 -17.03 12.62 2.69
N GLY A 186 -18.28 12.13 2.71
CA GLY A 186 -18.64 11.11 3.70
C GLY A 186 -19.87 10.26 3.39
N GLY A 187 -20.64 10.58 2.35
CA GLY A 187 -21.84 9.83 1.95
C GLY A 187 -22.98 9.86 2.98
N PHE A 188 -22.74 10.31 4.21
CA PHE A 188 -23.69 10.37 5.30
C PHE A 188 -24.06 11.81 5.66
N ILE A 189 -25.35 12.07 5.86
CA ILE A 189 -25.87 13.37 6.28
C ILE A 189 -25.73 13.47 7.80
N ALA A 190 -24.85 14.36 8.26
CA ALA A 190 -24.51 14.52 9.68
C ALA A 190 -25.24 15.67 10.40
N ASP A 191 -26.09 16.43 9.69
CA ASP A 191 -26.66 17.67 10.20
C ASP A 191 -28.13 17.54 10.69
N SER A 192 -28.64 18.65 11.24
CA SER A 192 -30.01 18.76 11.74
C SER A 192 -31.10 18.68 10.67
N THR A 193 -30.74 18.61 9.37
CA THR A 193 -31.72 18.41 8.31
C THR A 193 -32.18 16.95 8.22
N TYR A 194 -31.39 16.03 8.80
CA TYR A 194 -31.74 14.62 8.90
C TYR A 194 -32.31 14.23 10.28
N TYR A 195 -31.66 14.67 11.37
CA TYR A 195 -32.11 14.36 12.73
C TYR A 195 -33.04 15.44 13.30
N SER A 196 -34.20 15.02 13.80
CA SER A 196 -35.14 15.87 14.51
C SER A 196 -34.57 16.38 15.83
N SER A 197 -35.09 17.51 16.31
CA SER A 197 -34.71 18.07 17.61
C SER A 197 -34.97 17.11 18.78
N ILE A 198 -35.94 16.20 18.63
CA ILE A 198 -36.26 15.17 19.62
C ILE A 198 -35.13 14.13 19.66
N GLU A 199 -34.72 13.60 18.51
CA GLU A 199 -33.64 12.61 18.43
C GLU A 199 -32.31 13.16 18.95
N ILE A 200 -32.01 14.43 18.64
CA ILE A 200 -30.83 15.13 19.16
C ILE A 200 -30.90 15.25 20.69
N ALA A 201 -32.06 15.63 21.25
CA ALA A 201 -32.24 15.74 22.69
C ALA A 201 -32.14 14.37 23.39
N THR A 202 -32.73 13.33 22.80
CA THR A 202 -32.65 11.95 23.31
C THR A 202 -31.21 11.43 23.28
N ALA A 203 -30.45 11.68 22.21
CA ALA A 203 -29.03 11.33 22.15
C ALA A 203 -28.23 12.04 23.27
N LYS A 204 -28.53 13.31 23.53
CA LYS A 204 -27.90 14.08 24.60
C LYS A 204 -28.26 13.54 25.99
N GLU A 205 -29.52 13.16 26.21
CA GLU A 205 -29.94 12.53 27.47
C GLU A 205 -29.23 11.19 27.68
N LEU A 206 -29.09 10.38 26.63
CA LEU A 206 -28.38 9.10 26.67
C LEU A 206 -26.91 9.27 27.08
N LEU A 207 -26.26 10.38 26.71
CA LEU A 207 -24.89 10.71 27.16
C LEU A 207 -24.77 11.00 28.66
N THR A 208 -25.89 11.21 29.36
CA THR A 208 -25.93 11.36 30.83
C THR A 208 -26.13 10.02 31.55
N ASP A 209 -26.61 8.98 30.85
CA ASP A 209 -26.86 7.67 31.44
C ASP A 209 -25.55 6.97 31.86
N PRO A 210 -25.40 6.56 33.13
CA PRO A 210 -24.16 5.95 33.62
C PRO A 210 -23.76 4.67 32.87
N TYR A 211 -24.73 3.87 32.44
CA TYR A 211 -24.46 2.62 31.73
C TYR A 211 -23.99 2.92 30.30
N PHE A 212 -24.64 3.82 29.57
CA PHE A 212 -24.23 4.22 28.23
C PHE A 212 -22.85 4.88 28.23
N ARG A 213 -22.56 5.74 29.20
CA ARG A 213 -21.21 6.30 29.40
C ARG A 213 -20.15 5.22 29.65
N SER A 214 -20.51 4.15 30.36
CA SER A 214 -19.63 2.99 30.55
C SER A 214 -19.35 2.24 29.24
N LEU A 215 -20.37 2.10 28.38
CA LEU A 215 -20.20 1.55 27.03
C LEU A 215 -19.26 2.40 26.18
N LEU A 216 -19.43 3.72 26.17
CA LEU A 216 -18.54 4.64 25.45
C LEU A 216 -17.09 4.57 25.94
N LYS A 217 -16.86 4.49 27.26
CA LYS A 217 -15.50 4.29 27.82
C LYS A 217 -14.88 2.96 27.38
N SER A 218 -15.69 1.90 27.33
CA SER A 218 -15.24 0.58 26.89
C SER A 218 -14.92 0.57 25.39
N GLU A 219 -15.77 1.19 24.57
CA GLU A 219 -15.54 1.40 23.13
C GLU A 219 -14.24 2.19 22.89
N ARG A 220 -14.05 3.31 23.59
CA ARG A 220 -12.80 4.10 23.48
C ARG A 220 -11.56 3.27 23.81
N THR A 221 -11.66 2.42 24.83
CA THR A 221 -10.56 1.52 25.22
C THR A 221 -10.29 0.49 24.12
N ALA A 222 -11.34 -0.16 23.58
CA ALA A 222 -11.21 -1.12 22.49
C ALA A 222 -10.59 -0.47 21.24
N LYS A 223 -11.05 0.71 20.84
CA LYS A 223 -10.49 1.51 19.73
C LYS A 223 -9.03 1.91 19.97
N THR A 224 -8.66 2.20 21.22
CA THR A 224 -7.25 2.49 21.57
C THR A 224 -6.36 1.28 21.31
N PHE A 225 -6.80 0.07 21.70
CA PHE A 225 -6.08 -1.16 21.38
C PHE A 225 -6.01 -1.40 19.86
N GLN A 226 -7.12 -1.20 19.14
CA GLN A 226 -7.16 -1.32 17.69
C GLN A 226 -6.17 -0.38 17.00
N THR A 227 -6.10 0.88 17.44
CA THR A 227 -5.13 1.87 16.91
C THR A 227 -3.68 1.42 17.12
N LEU A 228 -3.37 0.80 18.27
CA LEU A 228 -2.04 0.24 18.53
C LEU A 228 -1.70 -0.90 17.58
N VAL A 229 -2.66 -1.77 17.27
CA VAL A 229 -2.47 -2.87 16.32
C VAL A 229 -2.19 -2.33 14.92
N TYR A 230 -2.99 -1.38 14.41
CA TYR A 230 -2.73 -0.78 13.10
C TYR A 230 -1.37 -0.07 13.05
N ARG A 231 -0.97 0.61 14.13
CA ARG A 231 0.36 1.25 14.20
C ARG A 231 1.49 0.22 14.19
N GLU A 232 1.35 -0.90 14.90
CA GLU A 232 2.32 -2.01 14.86
C GLU A 232 2.46 -2.58 13.45
N GLN A 233 1.34 -2.86 12.77
CA GLN A 233 1.32 -3.38 11.40
C GLN A 233 1.94 -2.39 10.40
N ARG A 234 1.58 -1.09 10.50
CA ARG A 234 2.17 -0.01 9.70
C ARG A 234 3.69 0.06 9.88
N ASP A 235 4.17 -0.01 11.12
CA ASP A 235 5.59 0.13 11.44
C ASP A 235 6.39 -1.10 10.99
N ASP A 236 5.82 -2.31 11.08
CA ASP A 236 6.46 -3.53 10.58
C ASP A 236 6.47 -3.59 9.05
N ALA A 237 5.40 -3.14 8.37
CA ALA A 237 5.38 -2.95 6.93
C ALA A 237 6.52 -2.03 6.46
N LEU A 238 6.68 -0.88 7.13
CA LEU A 238 7.78 0.05 6.84
C LEU A 238 9.16 -0.57 7.10
N ALA A 239 9.30 -1.41 8.13
CA ALA A 239 10.52 -2.16 8.39
C ALA A 239 10.83 -3.18 7.29
N MET A 240 9.82 -3.91 6.79
CA MET A 240 9.97 -4.86 5.69
C MET A 240 10.39 -4.17 4.40
N MET A 241 9.79 -3.03 4.06
CA MET A 241 10.20 -2.21 2.92
C MET A 241 11.68 -1.82 3.00
N ARG A 242 12.16 -1.38 4.18
CA ARG A 242 13.57 -1.05 4.40
C ARG A 242 14.49 -2.27 4.25
N ILE A 243 14.07 -3.44 4.71
CA ILE A 243 14.83 -4.69 4.56
C ILE A 243 14.95 -5.07 3.08
N ILE A 244 13.85 -4.98 2.33
CA ILE A 244 13.85 -5.24 0.89
C ILE A 244 14.76 -4.25 0.18
N LYS A 245 14.61 -2.95 0.41
CA LYS A 245 15.45 -1.89 -0.19
C LYS A 245 16.94 -2.07 0.13
N LYS A 246 17.28 -2.56 1.34
CA LYS A 246 18.67 -2.87 1.71
C LYS A 246 19.24 -4.04 0.92
N TYR A 247 18.43 -5.04 0.57
CA TYR A 247 18.86 -6.19 -0.23
C TYR A 247 18.88 -5.90 -1.73
N HIS A 248 17.87 -5.17 -2.19
CA HIS A 248 17.59 -4.80 -3.56
C HIS A 248 17.51 -3.27 -3.66
N PRO A 249 18.64 -2.53 -3.62
CA PRO A 249 18.64 -1.07 -3.65
C PRO A 249 17.94 -0.46 -4.86
N GLU A 250 17.95 -1.18 -5.98
CA GLU A 250 17.31 -0.83 -7.23
C GLU A 250 15.79 -1.16 -7.28
N VAL A 251 15.22 -1.72 -6.20
CA VAL A 251 13.76 -1.94 -6.10
C VAL A 251 13.01 -0.62 -6.28
N ARG A 252 11.95 -0.64 -7.08
CA ARG A 252 11.15 0.55 -7.38
C ARG A 252 9.70 0.41 -6.91
N LEU A 253 9.09 1.56 -6.66
CA LEU A 253 7.65 1.66 -6.48
C LEU A 253 7.01 1.71 -7.88
N LEU A 254 6.29 0.66 -8.25
CA LEU A 254 5.56 0.49 -9.49
C LEU A 254 4.21 1.18 -9.35
N ILE A 255 4.15 2.44 -9.77
CA ILE A 255 2.91 3.18 -9.91
C ILE A 255 2.66 3.31 -11.40
N GLU A 256 1.44 3.01 -11.83
CA GLU A 256 1.02 3.06 -13.23
C GLU A 256 -0.32 3.81 -13.35
N ASP A 257 -0.58 4.33 -14.55
CA ASP A 257 -1.84 4.99 -14.90
C ASP A 257 -2.20 6.16 -13.96
N VAL A 258 -1.23 7.05 -13.75
CA VAL A 258 -1.43 8.26 -12.94
C VAL A 258 -2.10 9.33 -13.78
N GLY A 259 -3.19 9.90 -13.27
CA GLY A 259 -3.89 11.03 -13.87
C GLY A 259 -4.18 12.13 -12.86
N ILE A 260 -4.52 13.31 -13.37
CA ILE A 260 -5.00 14.48 -12.61
C ILE A 260 -6.49 14.69 -12.88
N ILE A 261 -7.26 14.96 -11.83
CA ILE A 261 -8.70 15.19 -11.89
C ILE A 261 -9.09 16.36 -10.98
N GLY A 262 -10.20 17.03 -11.27
CA GLY A 262 -10.81 17.99 -10.35
C GLY A 262 -11.56 19.12 -11.04
N THR A 263 -12.15 20.00 -10.24
CA THR A 263 -13.01 21.11 -10.69
C THR A 263 -12.27 22.18 -11.49
N ALA A 264 -10.95 22.29 -11.32
CA ALA A 264 -10.09 23.13 -12.17
C ALA A 264 -9.98 22.60 -13.62
N ILE A 265 -10.44 21.37 -13.87
CA ILE A 265 -10.40 20.67 -15.17
C ILE A 265 -11.84 20.41 -15.65
N ASN A 266 -12.39 19.22 -15.35
CA ASN A 266 -13.69 18.73 -15.80
C ASN A 266 -14.60 18.30 -14.63
N GLY A 267 -14.19 18.52 -13.38
CA GLY A 267 -14.87 18.03 -12.17
C GLY A 267 -14.30 16.71 -11.64
N PHE A 268 -14.98 16.13 -10.64
CA PHE A 268 -14.66 14.82 -10.06
C PHE A 268 -15.68 13.76 -10.54
N ASP A 269 -15.71 12.58 -9.92
CA ASP A 269 -16.61 11.50 -10.32
C ASP A 269 -18.10 11.83 -10.11
N ASP A 270 -18.40 12.80 -9.24
CA ASP A 270 -19.75 13.31 -8.97
C ASP A 270 -20.43 13.87 -10.23
N VAL A 271 -19.64 14.38 -11.17
CA VAL A 271 -20.10 14.84 -12.50
C VAL A 271 -19.72 13.87 -13.62
N GLY A 272 -19.27 12.66 -13.28
CA GLY A 272 -18.85 11.64 -14.24
C GLY A 272 -17.50 11.92 -14.91
N ALA A 273 -16.66 12.79 -14.32
CA ALA A 273 -15.35 13.09 -14.88
C ALA A 273 -14.37 11.91 -14.72
N LYS A 274 -13.36 11.88 -15.59
CA LYS A 274 -12.22 10.95 -15.52
C LYS A 274 -10.92 11.71 -15.40
N SER A 275 -9.88 11.02 -14.92
CA SER A 275 -8.56 11.61 -14.79
C SER A 275 -7.98 11.91 -16.17
N THR A 276 -7.31 13.06 -16.29
CA THR A 276 -6.47 13.35 -17.44
C THR A 276 -5.11 12.68 -17.20
N PRO A 277 -4.66 11.76 -18.07
CA PRO A 277 -3.47 10.95 -17.82
C PRO A 277 -2.20 11.80 -17.89
N LEU A 278 -1.27 11.58 -16.95
CA LEU A 278 0.08 12.13 -16.96
C LEU A 278 1.02 11.21 -17.75
N LEU A 279 2.10 11.77 -18.27
CA LEU A 279 3.19 11.04 -18.90
C LEU A 279 4.25 10.66 -17.85
N LEU A 280 4.58 9.38 -17.75
CA LEU A 280 5.76 8.93 -16.99
C LEU A 280 7.02 9.34 -17.74
N ILE A 281 7.82 10.23 -17.15
CA ILE A 281 9.07 10.75 -17.76
C ILE A 281 10.33 10.15 -17.13
N ASP A 282 10.24 9.62 -15.91
CA ASP A 282 11.32 8.90 -15.25
C ASP A 282 10.74 7.75 -14.42
N GLU A 283 10.99 6.51 -14.87
CA GLU A 283 10.53 5.28 -14.22
C GLU A 283 11.30 4.96 -12.92
N GLN A 284 12.54 5.43 -12.77
CA GLN A 284 13.36 5.18 -11.57
C GLN A 284 12.98 6.13 -10.44
N GLU A 285 12.81 7.41 -10.75
CA GLU A 285 12.42 8.44 -9.79
C GLU A 285 10.89 8.61 -9.70
N ASN A 286 10.13 7.84 -10.49
CA ASN A 286 8.66 7.85 -10.52
C ASN A 286 8.09 9.27 -10.72
N ILE A 287 8.56 9.92 -11.79
CA ILE A 287 8.21 11.31 -12.14
C ILE A 287 7.20 11.31 -13.28
N TRP A 288 6.08 11.98 -13.04
CA TRP A 288 4.96 12.14 -13.97
C TRP A 288 4.80 13.60 -14.35
N GLU A 289 4.48 13.85 -15.62
CA GLU A 289 4.34 15.21 -16.16
C GLU A 289 3.11 15.34 -17.06
N ILE A 290 2.46 16.50 -16.99
CA ILE A 290 1.50 16.95 -18.01
C ILE A 290 1.61 18.46 -18.19
N SER A 291 1.38 18.95 -19.40
CA SER A 291 1.16 20.39 -19.64
C SER A 291 -0.31 20.61 -19.98
N MET A 292 -1.00 21.48 -19.25
CA MET A 292 -2.41 21.77 -19.48
C MET A 292 -2.84 23.12 -18.91
N HIS A 293 -3.95 23.63 -19.42
CA HIS A 293 -4.65 24.78 -18.88
C HIS A 293 -5.48 24.38 -17.65
N LEU A 294 -5.36 25.12 -16.55
CA LEU A 294 -6.16 24.93 -15.33
C LEU A 294 -6.95 26.19 -15.01
N LYS A 295 -8.22 26.01 -14.63
CA LYS A 295 -9.09 27.07 -14.10
C LYS A 295 -8.92 27.22 -12.59
N HIS A 296 -9.46 28.30 -12.03
CA HIS A 296 -9.67 28.36 -10.59
C HIS A 296 -10.56 27.19 -10.13
N GLY A 297 -10.10 26.43 -9.14
CA GLY A 297 -10.77 25.21 -8.67
C GLY A 297 -9.83 24.33 -7.87
N ALA A 298 -10.13 23.04 -7.80
CA ALA A 298 -9.32 22.07 -7.07
C ALA A 298 -8.88 20.93 -7.98
N VAL A 299 -7.75 20.29 -7.64
CA VAL A 299 -7.23 19.10 -8.32
C VAL A 299 -6.71 18.05 -7.34
N LYS A 300 -6.71 16.78 -7.77
CA LYS A 300 -5.99 15.67 -7.16
C LYS A 300 -5.37 14.77 -8.22
N PHE A 301 -4.34 14.03 -7.82
CA PHE A 301 -3.74 12.98 -8.62
C PHE A 301 -4.29 11.62 -8.17
N ARG A 302 -4.53 10.69 -9.08
CA ARG A 302 -4.95 9.33 -8.73
C ARG A 302 -4.51 8.30 -9.77
N CYS A 303 -4.43 7.04 -9.35
CA CYS A 303 -4.10 5.92 -10.23
C CYS A 303 -5.37 5.23 -10.74
N ARG A 304 -5.34 4.77 -12.00
CA ARG A 304 -6.33 3.85 -12.56
C ARG A 304 -7.78 4.35 -12.47
N ASP A 305 -7.98 5.67 -12.54
CA ASP A 305 -9.28 6.31 -12.29
C ASP A 305 -9.95 5.88 -10.96
N SER A 306 -9.15 5.54 -9.95
CA SER A 306 -9.61 5.01 -8.67
C SER A 306 -9.10 5.84 -7.49
N TRP A 307 -9.91 5.99 -6.45
CA TRP A 307 -9.50 6.63 -5.20
C TRP A 307 -8.64 5.73 -4.30
N ALA A 308 -8.40 4.47 -4.68
CA ALA A 308 -7.58 3.54 -3.89
C ALA A 308 -6.15 4.05 -3.68
N ILE A 309 -5.57 4.69 -4.70
CA ILE A 309 -4.24 5.32 -4.62
C ILE A 309 -4.36 6.71 -5.25
N ASN A 310 -4.26 7.73 -4.40
CA ASN A 310 -4.39 9.12 -4.82
C ASN A 310 -3.51 10.03 -3.97
N TRP A 311 -3.18 11.20 -4.51
CA TRP A 311 -2.40 12.23 -3.85
C TRP A 311 -3.06 13.59 -3.98
N GLY A 312 -2.91 14.36 -2.91
CA GLY A 312 -3.29 15.76 -2.85
C GLY A 312 -2.22 16.56 -2.14
N GLY A 313 -2.61 17.69 -1.58
CA GLY A 313 -1.72 18.50 -0.74
C GLY A 313 -2.31 19.86 -0.44
N SER A 314 -1.66 20.54 0.50
CA SER A 314 -2.14 21.77 1.13
C SER A 314 -1.63 23.07 0.50
N ALA A 315 -0.74 23.00 -0.50
CA ALA A 315 0.00 24.16 -1.00
C ALA A 315 -0.06 24.29 -2.53
N PHE A 316 -0.03 25.52 -3.02
CA PHE A 316 0.07 25.84 -4.43
C PHE A 316 1.04 27.02 -4.60
N PRO A 317 1.90 27.04 -5.65
CA PRO A 317 1.98 26.12 -6.77
C PRO A 317 2.89 24.90 -6.53
N LYS A 318 3.45 24.72 -5.33
CA LYS A 318 4.34 23.59 -5.02
C LYS A 318 4.07 23.11 -3.61
N GLY A 319 4.11 21.79 -3.41
CA GLY A 319 3.87 21.19 -2.11
C GLY A 319 4.34 19.74 -2.00
N GLU A 320 4.14 19.17 -0.83
CA GLU A 320 4.30 17.74 -0.58
C GLU A 320 3.10 16.98 -1.14
N ALA A 321 3.36 15.92 -1.90
CA ALA A 321 2.34 15.03 -2.44
C ALA A 321 1.93 14.04 -1.34
N GLU A 322 0.86 14.37 -0.63
CA GLU A 322 0.35 13.57 0.48
C GLU A 322 -0.60 12.50 -0.05
N ARG A 323 -0.33 11.22 0.24
CA ARG A 323 -1.24 10.12 -0.13
C ARG A 323 -2.56 10.29 0.62
N HIS A 324 -3.68 10.19 -0.08
CA HIS A 324 -5.01 10.55 0.42
C HIS A 324 -5.13 11.98 0.97
N GLY A 325 -4.19 12.88 0.63
CA GLY A 325 -4.22 14.28 1.03
C GLY A 325 -5.44 15.02 0.47
N GLN A 326 -5.71 16.19 1.04
CA GLN A 326 -6.81 17.06 0.59
C GLN A 326 -6.62 17.57 -0.85
N ASP A 327 -7.69 18.07 -1.46
CA ASP A 327 -7.63 18.62 -2.81
C ASP A 327 -6.72 19.86 -2.89
N ILE A 328 -5.82 19.87 -3.88
CA ILE A 328 -4.90 20.98 -4.13
C ILE A 328 -5.70 22.13 -4.75
N GLN A 329 -5.71 23.30 -4.11
CA GLN A 329 -6.44 24.47 -4.58
C GLN A 329 -5.63 25.22 -5.64
N ILE A 330 -6.18 25.37 -6.84
CA ILE A 330 -5.63 26.15 -7.94
C ILE A 330 -6.10 27.60 -7.79
N GLU A 331 -5.24 28.45 -7.26
CA GLU A 331 -5.56 29.85 -6.97
C GLU A 331 -5.58 30.75 -8.21
N LYS A 332 -4.79 30.41 -9.23
CA LYS A 332 -4.63 31.23 -10.44
C LYS A 332 -4.87 30.40 -11.71
N GLU A 333 -5.77 30.86 -12.56
CA GLU A 333 -6.00 30.28 -13.89
C GLU A 333 -4.79 30.52 -14.81
N GLY A 334 -4.46 29.53 -15.63
CA GLY A 334 -3.35 29.62 -16.59
C GLY A 334 -2.89 28.26 -17.11
N ASP A 335 -1.89 28.32 -18.00
CA ASP A 335 -1.23 27.14 -18.54
C ASP A 335 -0.05 26.72 -17.66
N TYR A 336 -0.02 25.44 -17.28
CA TYR A 336 0.96 24.89 -16.36
C TYR A 336 1.61 23.64 -16.91
N LYS A 337 2.91 23.51 -16.70
CA LYS A 337 3.62 22.24 -16.66
C LYS A 337 3.55 21.71 -15.22
N ILE A 338 2.81 20.63 -15.06
CA ILE A 338 2.54 19.98 -13.77
C ILE A 338 3.49 18.79 -13.65
N ILE A 339 4.24 18.73 -12.55
CA ILE A 339 5.19 17.65 -12.26
C ILE A 339 4.80 17.02 -10.94
N LEU A 340 4.67 15.70 -10.92
CA LEU A 340 4.48 14.88 -9.73
C LEU A 340 5.66 13.93 -9.58
N ASN A 341 6.37 14.00 -8.45
CA ASN A 341 7.48 13.10 -8.12
C ASN A 341 7.09 12.26 -6.90
N LEU A 342 6.83 10.97 -7.13
CA LEU A 342 6.34 10.04 -6.10
C LEU A 342 7.47 9.37 -5.31
N THR A 343 8.72 9.46 -5.76
CA THR A 343 9.88 9.04 -4.95
C THR A 343 10.19 10.04 -3.85
N LYS A 344 10.03 11.34 -4.15
CA LYS A 344 10.25 12.45 -3.21
C LYS A 344 8.98 12.93 -2.52
N ASN A 345 7.81 12.40 -2.92
CA ASN A 345 6.49 12.85 -2.48
C ASN A 345 6.32 14.38 -2.62
N THR A 346 6.51 14.90 -3.83
CA THR A 346 6.33 16.34 -4.12
C THR A 346 5.58 16.56 -5.42
N TYR A 347 4.85 17.67 -5.53
CA TYR A 347 4.32 18.16 -6.80
C TYR A 347 4.69 19.63 -7.02
N GLU A 348 4.64 20.07 -8.28
CA GLU A 348 4.90 21.44 -8.68
C GLU A 348 4.10 21.80 -9.94
N PHE A 349 3.50 23.00 -9.94
CA PHE A 349 2.76 23.60 -11.04
C PHE A 349 3.58 24.78 -11.58
N ILE A 350 4.33 24.55 -12.66
CA ILE A 350 5.20 25.55 -13.27
C ILE A 350 4.41 26.30 -14.33
N THR A 351 4.24 27.62 -14.19
CA THR A 351 3.56 28.43 -15.20
C THR A 351 4.33 28.37 -16.53
N LEU A 352 3.58 28.15 -17.61
CA LEU A 352 4.08 28.26 -18.97
C LEU A 352 3.74 29.69 -19.42
N ASP A 353 4.74 30.58 -19.42
CA ASP A 353 4.56 31.93 -19.94
C ASP A 353 4.17 31.86 -21.44
N ASP A 354 3.18 32.66 -21.85
CA ASP A 354 2.73 32.85 -23.24
C ASP A 354 3.79 33.49 -24.15
#